data_AF-A0A2D4MM06-F1
#
_entry.id   AF-A0A2D4MM06-F1
#
_cell.length_a   1.000
_cell.length_b   1.000
_cell.length_c   1.000
_cell.angle_alpha   90.00
_cell.angle_beta   90.00
_cell.angle_gamma   90.00
#
_symmetry.space_group_name_H-M   'P 1'
#
loop_
_entity.id
_entity.type
_entity.pdbx_description
1 polymer ?
#
loop_
_entity_poly.entity_id
_entity_poly.type
_entity_poly.pdbx_seq_one_letter_code
_entity_poly.pdbx_strand_id
1 'polypeptide(L)'
;MEDEKWKNTKIQIKSLKKLERQEVPDKEIDKKRERCESISMNINGINSLVKRKTLFNNLESLNVDIIALQEVHIKGKQKYLLDNKTLGKIFSSLDVQKKRGVLYIKDWILAKEIFRDKAGY
;
A
#
# COMPACT_ATOMS: atom_id res chain seq x y z
N MET A 1 -9.10 -48.36 21.42
CA MET A 1 -9.23 -47.66 20.12
C MET A 1 -9.29 -46.13 20.29
N GLU A 2 -9.89 -45.60 21.36
CA GLU A 2 -9.99 -44.14 21.59
C GLU A 2 -8.67 -43.45 21.96
N ASP A 3 -7.75 -44.15 22.64
CA ASP A 3 -6.48 -43.56 23.08
C ASP A 3 -5.52 -43.20 21.94
N GLU A 4 -5.50 -43.98 20.86
CA GLU A 4 -4.69 -43.66 19.67
C GLU A 4 -5.25 -42.47 18.91
N LYS A 5 -6.58 -42.35 18.84
CA LYS A 5 -7.26 -41.21 18.21
C LYS A 5 -6.92 -39.91 18.94
N TRP A 6 -6.86 -39.95 20.27
CA TRP A 6 -6.48 -38.78 21.09
C TRP A 6 -4.99 -38.41 20.93
N LYS A 7 -4.10 -39.40 20.83
CA LYS A 7 -2.67 -39.18 20.57
C LYS A 7 -2.45 -38.52 19.21
N ASN A 8 -3.12 -39.01 18.16
CA ASN A 8 -3.03 -38.43 16.82
C ASN A 8 -3.57 -36.99 16.76
N THR A 9 -4.68 -36.73 17.46
CA THR A 9 -5.27 -35.38 17.55
C THR A 9 -4.30 -34.40 18.22
N LYS A 10 -3.63 -34.81 19.30
CA LYS A 10 -2.63 -33.98 19.98
C LYS A 10 -1.43 -33.66 19.10
N ILE A 11 -0.96 -34.62 18.30
CA ILE A 11 0.14 -34.41 17.36
C ILE A 11 -0.25 -33.37 16.30
N GLN A 12 -1.47 -33.48 15.76
CA GLN A 12 -1.98 -32.59 14.72
C GLN A 12 -2.13 -31.15 15.23
N ILE A 13 -2.66 -30.97 16.44
CA ILE A 13 -2.74 -29.66 17.11
C ILE A 13 -1.35 -29.07 17.36
N LYS A 14 -0.36 -29.89 17.72
CA LYS A 14 1.02 -29.44 17.93
C LYS A 14 1.66 -28.95 16.62
N SER A 15 1.40 -29.63 15.52
CA SER A 15 1.88 -29.24 14.18
C SER A 15 1.20 -27.95 13.69
N LEU A 16 -0.11 -27.79 13.90
CA LEU A 16 -0.85 -26.57 13.57
C LEU A 16 -0.32 -25.35 14.35
N LYS A 17 -0.11 -25.50 15.66
CA LYS A 17 0.48 -24.44 16.50
C LYS A 17 1.94 -24.11 16.14
N LYS A 18 2.66 -25.05 15.52
CA LYS A 18 4.04 -24.84 15.04
C LYS A 18 4.04 -24.05 13.72
N LEU A 19 3.04 -24.27 12.87
CA LEU A 19 2.81 -23.51 11.63
C LEU A 19 2.32 -22.09 11.92
N GLU A 20 1.42 -21.89 12.89
CA GLU A 20 1.02 -20.53 13.35
C GLU A 20 2.20 -19.76 13.95
N ARG A 21 3.15 -20.43 14.64
CA ARG A 21 4.38 -19.80 15.14
C ARG A 21 5.44 -19.54 14.08
N GLN A 22 5.27 -20.05 12.86
CA GLN A 22 6.11 -19.70 11.71
C GLN A 22 5.61 -18.44 10.99
N GLU A 23 4.47 -17.88 11.39
CA GLU A 23 4.18 -16.48 11.08
C GLU A 23 5.17 -15.59 11.86
N VAL A 24 5.78 -14.67 11.14
CA VAL A 24 6.90 -13.81 11.56
C VAL A 24 6.67 -13.25 12.98
N PRO A 25 7.66 -13.34 13.89
CA PRO A 25 7.44 -12.98 15.29
C PRO A 25 7.04 -11.50 15.43
N ASP A 26 5.95 -11.26 16.17
CA ASP A 26 5.30 -9.94 16.41
C ASP A 26 6.27 -8.81 16.77
N LYS A 27 7.43 -9.12 17.37
CA LYS A 27 8.44 -8.15 17.80
C LYS A 27 9.16 -7.45 16.63
N GLU A 28 9.30 -8.11 15.49
CA GLU A 28 9.91 -7.51 14.29
C GLU A 28 8.90 -6.63 13.55
N ILE A 29 7.61 -6.99 13.64
CA ILE A 29 6.47 -6.21 13.13
C ILE A 29 6.27 -4.94 13.98
N ASP A 30 6.37 -5.02 15.31
CA ASP A 30 6.24 -3.86 16.21
C ASP A 30 7.38 -2.85 16.08
N LYS A 31 8.62 -3.30 15.82
CA LYS A 31 9.75 -2.38 15.57
C LYS A 31 9.58 -1.53 14.32
N LYS A 32 8.87 -2.05 13.31
CA LYS A 32 8.55 -1.32 12.07
C LYS A 32 7.41 -0.31 12.25
N ARG A 33 6.63 -0.41 13.34
CA ARG A 33 5.48 0.46 13.64
C ARG A 33 5.83 1.75 14.37
N GLU A 34 7.03 1.90 14.92
CA GLU A 34 7.42 3.09 15.68
C GLU A 34 7.69 4.33 14.80
N ARG A 35 7.95 4.14 13.50
CA ARG A 35 8.30 5.24 12.60
C ARG A 35 7.62 5.08 11.24
N CYS A 36 6.76 6.04 10.94
CA CYS A 36 6.14 6.19 9.63
C CYS A 36 6.85 7.33 8.89
N GLU A 37 7.39 7.06 7.71
CA GLU A 37 8.03 8.08 6.88
C GLU A 37 7.13 8.48 5.71
N SER A 38 7.01 9.79 5.49
CA SER A 38 6.16 10.34 4.44
C SER A 38 6.90 11.35 3.59
N ILE A 39 6.61 11.36 2.29
CA ILE A 39 7.07 12.40 1.36
C ILE A 39 5.88 13.05 0.67
N SER A 40 6.04 14.32 0.34
CA SER A 40 5.08 15.10 -0.42
C SER A 40 5.78 15.89 -1.52
N MET A 41 5.36 15.73 -2.76
CA MET A 41 6.01 16.36 -3.91
C MET A 41 5.01 16.86 -4.95
N ASN A 42 5.15 18.11 -5.35
CA ASN A 42 4.56 18.60 -6.59
C ASN A 42 5.40 18.07 -7.77
N ILE A 43 4.78 17.27 -8.64
CA ILE A 43 5.46 16.63 -9.76
C ILE A 43 5.26 17.33 -11.10
N ASN A 44 4.44 18.39 -11.15
CA ASN A 44 4.14 19.19 -12.32
C ASN A 44 3.90 18.33 -13.59
N GLY A 45 2.96 17.38 -13.46
CA GLY A 45 2.46 16.51 -14.52
C GLY A 45 3.33 15.30 -14.86
N ILE A 46 2.69 14.14 -15.05
CA ILE A 46 3.35 12.86 -15.41
C ILE A 46 2.69 12.16 -16.61
N ASN A 47 2.25 12.96 -17.58
CA ASN A 47 1.62 12.46 -18.79
C ASN A 47 2.58 11.63 -19.65
N SER A 48 3.84 12.06 -19.78
CA SER A 48 4.83 11.33 -20.57
C SER A 48 5.21 10.00 -19.90
N LEU A 49 5.28 8.94 -20.70
CA LEU A 49 5.63 7.60 -20.22
C LEU A 49 7.02 7.60 -19.56
N VAL A 50 7.98 8.31 -20.14
CA VAL A 50 9.37 8.39 -19.65
C VAL A 50 9.40 9.02 -18.25
N LYS A 51 8.83 10.23 -18.08
CA LYS A 51 8.81 10.93 -16.78
C LYS A 51 8.11 10.08 -15.72
N ARG A 52 7.01 9.43 -16.08
CA ARG A 52 6.27 8.55 -15.17
C ARG A 52 7.08 7.34 -14.72
N LYS A 53 7.73 6.62 -15.65
CA LYS A 53 8.60 5.49 -15.31
C LYS A 53 9.75 5.91 -14.40
N THR A 54 10.45 6.98 -14.73
CA THR A 54 11.54 7.51 -13.91
C THR A 54 11.05 7.89 -12.51
N LEU A 55 9.92 8.58 -12.40
CA LEU A 55 9.35 8.95 -11.11
C LEU A 55 9.03 7.70 -10.27
N PHE A 56 8.34 6.71 -10.85
CA PHE A 56 7.95 5.50 -10.10
C PHE A 56 9.15 4.69 -9.64
N ASN A 57 10.16 4.51 -10.49
CA ASN A 57 11.40 3.84 -10.09
C ASN A 57 12.10 4.58 -8.93
N ASN A 58 12.15 5.92 -8.99
CA ASN A 58 12.74 6.72 -7.92
C ASN A 58 11.93 6.57 -6.61
N LEU A 59 10.60 6.65 -6.68
CA LEU A 59 9.70 6.48 -5.53
C LEU A 59 9.83 5.10 -4.88
N GLU A 60 9.98 4.04 -5.69
CA GLU A 60 10.20 2.69 -5.19
C GLU A 60 11.52 2.59 -4.42
N SER A 61 12.57 3.24 -4.91
CA SER A 61 13.89 3.23 -4.26
C SER A 61 13.93 3.96 -2.92
N LEU A 62 13.04 4.93 -2.69
CA LEU A 62 12.96 5.68 -1.44
C LEU A 62 12.43 4.84 -0.27
N ASN A 63 11.68 3.77 -0.54
CA ASN A 63 11.11 2.87 0.47
C ASN A 63 10.38 3.58 1.63
N VAL A 64 9.62 4.64 1.31
CA VAL A 64 8.81 5.39 2.27
C VAL A 64 7.40 4.81 2.40
N ASP A 65 6.71 5.14 3.48
CA ASP A 65 5.42 4.53 3.83
C ASP A 65 4.22 5.24 3.21
N ILE A 66 4.31 6.58 3.11
CA ILE A 66 3.28 7.44 2.55
C ILE A 66 3.88 8.36 1.49
N ILE A 67 3.32 8.38 0.29
CA ILE A 67 3.77 9.23 -0.82
C ILE A 67 2.61 10.08 -1.30
N ALA A 68 2.69 11.40 -1.12
CA ALA A 68 1.75 12.37 -1.67
C ALA A 68 2.34 13.04 -2.93
N LEU A 69 1.62 12.96 -4.05
CA LEU A 69 1.97 13.63 -5.30
C LEU A 69 0.92 14.67 -5.65
N GLN A 70 1.32 15.93 -5.86
CA GLN A 70 0.43 17.00 -6.33
C GLN A 70 0.67 17.32 -7.82
N GLU A 71 -0.33 17.95 -8.44
CA GLU A 71 -0.29 18.38 -9.84
C GLU A 71 0.06 17.24 -10.82
N VAL A 72 -0.54 16.06 -10.62
CA VAL A 72 -0.19 14.88 -11.45
C VAL A 72 -0.60 15.04 -12.92
N HIS A 73 -1.53 15.95 -13.20
CA HIS A 73 -2.07 16.27 -14.53
C HIS A 73 -2.62 15.06 -15.30
N ILE A 74 -3.09 14.03 -14.60
CA ILE A 74 -3.76 12.84 -15.14
C ILE A 74 -5.28 13.02 -15.03
N LYS A 75 -6.00 12.78 -16.12
CA LYS A 75 -7.47 12.81 -16.16
C LYS A 75 -8.04 11.57 -15.48
N GLY A 76 -9.25 11.65 -14.93
CA GLY A 76 -9.93 10.50 -14.31
C GLY A 76 -10.00 9.24 -15.21
N LYS A 77 -10.26 9.40 -16.51
CA LYS A 77 -10.28 8.30 -17.50
C LYS A 77 -8.94 7.58 -17.65
N GLN A 78 -7.84 8.23 -17.29
CA GLN A 78 -6.46 7.72 -17.38
C GLN A 78 -5.90 7.33 -16.01
N LYS A 79 -6.76 7.15 -14.99
CA LYS A 79 -6.34 6.76 -13.63
C LYS A 79 -5.45 5.51 -13.61
N TYR A 80 -5.67 4.57 -14.52
CA TYR A 80 -4.87 3.35 -14.63
C TYR A 80 -3.37 3.61 -14.83
N LEU A 81 -2.98 4.80 -15.33
CA LEU A 81 -1.58 5.19 -15.46
C LEU A 81 -0.89 5.40 -14.11
N LEU A 82 -1.66 5.61 -13.04
CA LEU A 82 -1.16 5.79 -11.68
C LEU A 82 -1.06 4.48 -10.90
N ASP A 83 -1.49 3.36 -11.49
CA ASP A 83 -1.46 2.09 -10.78
C ASP A 83 -0.01 1.60 -10.63
N ASN A 84 0.44 1.51 -9.39
CA ASN A 84 1.71 0.89 -9.03
C ASN A 84 1.60 0.20 -7.67
N LYS A 85 1.46 -1.13 -7.69
CA LYS A 85 1.27 -1.95 -6.49
C LYS A 85 2.47 -1.93 -5.54
N THR A 86 3.67 -1.66 -6.02
CA THR A 86 4.90 -1.61 -5.19
C THR A 86 4.89 -0.41 -4.24
N LEU A 87 4.26 0.70 -4.64
CA LEU A 87 4.09 1.91 -3.85
C LEU A 87 3.00 1.76 -2.79
N GLY A 88 2.14 0.75 -2.93
CA GLY A 88 1.05 0.44 -2.01
C GLY A 88 -0.32 0.85 -2.53
N LYS A 89 -1.27 0.95 -1.61
CA LYS A 89 -2.67 1.29 -1.90
C LYS A 89 -2.78 2.74 -2.37
N ILE A 90 -3.43 2.93 -3.52
CA ILE A 90 -3.65 4.24 -4.14
C ILE A 90 -4.96 4.90 -3.69
N PHE A 91 -4.87 6.13 -3.23
CA PHE A 91 -5.98 7.06 -3.05
C PHE A 91 -5.79 8.22 -4.01
N SER A 92 -6.83 8.57 -4.75
CA SER A 92 -6.71 9.54 -5.82
C SER A 92 -7.95 10.43 -5.85
N SER A 93 -7.76 11.73 -5.80
CA SER A 93 -8.76 12.67 -6.28
C SER A 93 -8.37 12.99 -7.71
N LEU A 94 -9.17 12.62 -8.72
CA LEU A 94 -8.93 12.93 -10.14
C LEU A 94 -10.19 13.53 -10.82
N ASP A 95 -10.05 14.64 -11.54
CA ASP A 95 -11.16 15.40 -12.16
C ASP A 95 -11.26 15.10 -13.65
N VAL A 96 -12.28 15.70 -14.24
CA VAL A 96 -12.34 16.14 -15.63
C VAL A 96 -11.18 17.12 -15.98
N GLN A 97 -10.90 18.13 -15.15
CA GLN A 97 -9.75 19.05 -15.24
C GLN A 97 -8.42 18.52 -14.63
N LYS A 98 -7.28 19.13 -15.01
CA LYS A 98 -5.91 18.67 -14.71
C LYS A 98 -5.35 19.10 -13.35
N LYS A 99 -6.13 19.34 -12.30
CA LYS A 99 -5.61 19.82 -10.99
C LYS A 99 -5.88 18.84 -9.86
N ARG A 100 -4.98 17.90 -9.61
CA ARG A 100 -5.33 16.72 -8.84
C ARG A 100 -4.11 16.03 -8.21
N GLY A 101 -4.31 15.46 -7.03
CA GLY A 101 -3.29 14.80 -6.22
C GLY A 101 -3.55 13.31 -6.03
N VAL A 102 -2.49 12.57 -5.70
CA VAL A 102 -2.48 11.13 -5.51
C VAL A 102 -1.73 10.81 -4.23
N LEU A 103 -2.20 9.82 -3.49
CA LEU A 103 -1.58 9.32 -2.27
C LEU A 103 -1.36 7.82 -2.42
N TYR A 104 -0.13 7.36 -2.16
CA TYR A 104 0.19 5.93 -2.00
C TYR A 104 0.48 5.66 -0.54
N ILE A 105 -0.08 4.57 -0.01
CA ILE A 105 0.09 4.15 1.38
C ILE A 105 0.45 2.66 1.40
N LYS A 106 1.53 2.28 2.08
CA LYS A 106 1.92 0.86 2.24
C LYS A 106 0.83 0.06 2.95
N ASP A 107 0.67 -1.20 2.55
CA ASP A 107 -0.43 -2.07 3.01
C ASP A 107 -0.42 -2.37 4.52
N TRP A 108 0.73 -2.20 5.18
CA TRP A 108 0.86 -2.36 6.62
C TRP A 108 0.19 -1.20 7.40
N ILE A 109 -0.03 -0.05 6.76
CA ILE A 109 -0.80 1.06 7.32
C ILE A 109 -2.28 0.86 6.99
N LEU A 110 -3.10 0.72 8.03
CA LEU A 110 -4.54 0.58 7.87
C LEU A 110 -5.17 1.91 7.41
N ALA A 111 -5.33 2.08 6.09
CA ALA A 111 -5.94 3.26 5.49
C ALA A 111 -7.27 2.97 4.79
N LYS A 112 -8.28 3.82 5.04
CA LYS A 112 -9.62 3.75 4.45
C LYS A 112 -10.04 5.11 3.90
N GLU A 113 -10.62 5.12 2.70
CA GLU A 113 -11.27 6.31 2.14
C GLU A 113 -12.63 6.49 2.84
N ILE A 114 -12.81 7.59 3.56
CA ILE A 114 -14.05 7.87 4.30
C ILE A 114 -15.02 8.67 3.42
N PHE A 115 -14.49 9.62 2.65
CA PHE A 115 -15.26 10.47 1.76
C PHE A 115 -14.40 10.85 0.55
N ARG A 116 -15.04 10.96 -0.61
CA ARG A 116 -14.43 11.50 -1.82
C ARG A 116 -15.39 12.51 -2.42
N ASP A 117 -14.97 13.77 -2.43
CA ASP A 117 -15.73 14.78 -3.15
C ASP A 117 -15.74 14.48 -4.64
N LYS A 118 -16.95 14.49 -5.22
CA LYS A 118 -17.19 14.30 -6.65
C LYS A 118 -17.49 15.62 -7.35
N ALA A 119 -17.81 16.67 -6.60
CA ALA A 119 -18.38 17.90 -7.13
C ALA A 119 -17.31 18.89 -7.59
N GLY A 120 -16.11 18.90 -6.98
CA GLY A 120 -14.97 19.67 -7.49
C GLY A 120 -15.34 21.11 -7.82
N TYR A 121 -15.97 21.81 -6.87
CA TYR A 121 -16.23 23.24 -6.99
C TYR A 121 -14.94 24.05 -6.82
#